data_AF-A0A3D0SYM2-F1
#
_entry.id   AF-A0A3D0SYM2-F1
#
_cell.length_a   1.000
_cell.length_b   1.000
_cell.length_c   1.000
_cell.angle_alpha   90.00
_cell.angle_beta   90.00
_cell.angle_gamma   90.00
#
_symmetry.space_group_name_H-M   'P 1'
#
loop_
_entity.id
_entity.type
_entity.pdbx_description
1 polymer ?
#
loop_
_entity_poly.entity_id
_entity_poly.type
_entity_poly.pdbx_seq_one_letter_code
_entity_poly.pdbx_strand_id
1 'polypeptide(L)'
;SRIEERAYELAARSRVGNVYINRNMIGAIVGVQPFGGRGLSGTGPKAGGPSYLSRLMMEKATPKPTILEEPESIDDALSGGDTQHEEAAAIMRKATETEETWRYLPLHERISKVRQLLAKLATVDIVEELADDLNRTLASARSQLISIDKKLAKPTVLPGPTGESNKLYLEPRGVLVCFADKEVAFEYWMLSIVSALATGNCVVSVVSDLFYEEALAVKEKFKAVGAPDGVFQVARLSHLDALLMDEQLAGVVVDSNTERTAHITAMLAERQGAILPVITAEYNDKLIQRLMTEKTISIDTTASGGNTSLMTMVDEDE
;
A
#
# COMPACT_ATOMS: atom_id res chain seq x y z
N SER A 1 -12.62 25.28 9.29
CA SER A 1 -11.96 25.74 10.53
C SER A 1 -11.09 26.93 10.16
N ARG A 2 -11.11 28.02 10.95
CA ARG A 2 -10.16 29.14 10.77
C ARG A 2 -8.79 28.87 11.40
N ILE A 3 -8.68 27.77 12.16
CA ILE A 3 -7.42 27.25 12.69
C ILE A 3 -6.90 26.23 11.69
N GLU A 4 -5.83 26.57 10.96
CA GLU A 4 -5.24 25.74 9.90
C GLU A 4 -4.77 24.39 10.41
N GLU A 5 -4.06 24.39 11.55
CA GLU A 5 -3.55 23.16 12.18
C GLU A 5 -4.67 22.15 12.42
N ARG A 6 -5.81 22.59 12.96
CA ARG A 6 -6.98 21.74 13.18
C ARG A 6 -7.57 21.22 11.88
N ALA A 7 -7.57 22.03 10.82
CA ALA A 7 -8.08 21.60 9.51
C ALA A 7 -7.18 20.52 8.89
N TYR A 8 -5.86 20.68 9.00
CA TYR A 8 -4.90 19.67 8.56
C TYR A 8 -4.97 18.40 9.39
N GLU A 9 -5.13 18.49 10.71
CA GLU A 9 -5.30 17.32 11.56
C GLU A 9 -6.54 16.50 11.17
N LEU A 10 -7.68 17.16 10.97
CA LEU A 10 -8.91 16.51 10.53
C LEU A 10 -8.77 15.93 9.11
N ALA A 11 -8.11 16.66 8.21
CA ALA A 11 -7.85 16.17 6.86
C ALA A 11 -6.97 14.92 6.87
N ALA A 12 -5.91 14.88 7.69
CA ALA A 12 -5.04 13.72 7.85
C ALA A 12 -5.80 12.49 8.39
N ARG A 13 -6.70 12.69 9.37
CA ARG A 13 -7.49 11.60 9.95
C ARG A 13 -8.64 11.09 9.07
N SER A 14 -9.17 11.94 8.20
CA SER A 14 -10.29 11.57 7.33
C SER A 14 -9.90 10.49 6.31
N ARG A 15 -10.71 9.44 6.15
CA ARG A 15 -10.48 8.39 5.12
C ARG A 15 -11.20 8.71 3.81
N VAL A 16 -10.96 9.90 3.26
CA VAL A 16 -11.59 10.36 2.02
C VAL A 16 -10.56 10.65 0.92
N GLY A 17 -11.01 10.62 -0.33
CA GLY A 17 -10.15 10.92 -1.48
C GLY A 17 -9.93 12.41 -1.70
N ASN A 18 -10.92 13.26 -1.44
CA ASN A 18 -10.84 14.70 -1.67
C ASN A 18 -11.27 15.44 -0.40
N VAL A 19 -10.47 16.40 0.04
CA VAL A 19 -10.75 17.29 1.17
C VAL A 19 -10.73 18.73 0.68
N TYR A 20 -11.77 19.47 1.00
CA TYR A 20 -11.94 20.87 0.64
C TYR A 20 -12.06 21.70 1.92
N ILE A 21 -11.18 22.67 2.10
CA ILE A 21 -11.12 23.50 3.31
C ILE A 21 -11.51 24.93 2.95
N ASN A 22 -12.52 25.46 3.66
CA ASN A 22 -13.06 26.81 3.51
C ASN A 22 -13.56 27.15 2.08
N ARG A 23 -13.98 26.14 1.33
CA ARG A 23 -14.53 26.25 -0.03
C ARG A 23 -15.64 25.22 -0.25
N ASN A 24 -16.31 25.25 -1.41
CA ASN A 24 -17.29 24.22 -1.77
C ASN A 24 -16.61 22.86 -2.08
N MET A 25 -17.41 21.79 -2.16
CA MET A 25 -16.93 20.40 -2.36
C MET A 25 -17.24 19.85 -3.76
N ILE A 26 -17.50 20.72 -4.75
CA ILE A 26 -17.92 20.35 -6.10
C ILE A 26 -16.98 20.95 -7.15
N GLY A 27 -17.06 20.48 -8.40
CA GLY A 27 -16.33 21.09 -9.52
C GLY A 27 -14.82 20.87 -9.46
N ALA A 28 -14.38 19.64 -9.13
CA ALA A 28 -12.97 19.28 -9.16
C ALA A 28 -12.38 19.48 -10.57
N ILE A 29 -11.28 20.23 -10.64
CA ILE A 29 -10.59 20.62 -11.87
C ILE A 29 -9.47 19.61 -12.15
N VAL A 30 -9.43 19.09 -13.38
CA VAL A 30 -8.42 18.14 -13.85
C VAL A 30 -7.00 18.74 -13.68
N GLY A 31 -6.06 17.96 -13.16
CA GLY A 31 -4.68 18.39 -12.93
C GLY A 31 -4.45 19.29 -11.71
N VAL A 32 -5.52 19.86 -11.14
CA VAL A 32 -5.48 20.76 -9.98
C VAL A 32 -6.02 20.06 -8.73
N GLN A 33 -7.21 19.45 -8.84
CA GLN A 33 -7.77 18.59 -7.79
C GLN A 33 -8.16 17.21 -8.35
N PRO A 34 -7.17 16.32 -8.62
CA PRO A 34 -7.45 14.94 -9.01
C PRO A 34 -8.55 14.33 -8.15
N PHE A 35 -9.51 13.69 -8.81
CA PHE A 35 -10.77 13.31 -8.18
C PHE A 35 -10.95 11.79 -8.19
N GLY A 36 -11.48 11.27 -7.08
CA GLY A 36 -11.69 9.84 -6.87
C GLY A 36 -11.65 9.52 -5.39
N GLY A 37 -12.54 8.63 -4.95
CA GLY A 37 -12.65 8.23 -3.55
C GLY A 37 -11.75 7.05 -3.18
N ARG A 38 -12.09 6.42 -2.06
CA ARG A 38 -11.55 5.14 -1.59
C ARG A 38 -12.68 4.31 -0.99
N GLY A 39 -12.45 3.02 -0.76
CA GLY A 39 -13.48 2.12 -0.23
C GLY A 39 -14.65 1.99 -1.21
N LEU A 40 -15.88 2.18 -0.73
CA LEU A 40 -17.10 2.11 -1.54
C LEU A 40 -17.16 3.15 -2.68
N SER A 41 -16.34 4.20 -2.61
CA SER A 41 -16.33 5.28 -3.60
C SER A 41 -15.36 5.04 -4.77
N GLY A 42 -14.66 3.91 -4.80
CA GLY A 42 -13.81 3.51 -5.93
C GLY A 42 -12.41 3.03 -5.53
N THR A 43 -11.71 2.43 -6.50
CA THR A 43 -10.41 1.76 -6.35
C THR A 43 -9.21 2.68 -6.54
N GLY A 44 -9.39 3.75 -7.31
CA GLY A 44 -8.31 4.58 -7.84
C GLY A 44 -7.50 3.90 -8.94
N PRO A 45 -6.43 4.53 -9.45
CA PRO A 45 -5.96 5.89 -9.12
C PRO A 45 -6.96 6.98 -9.53
N LYS A 46 -6.74 8.21 -9.05
CA LYS A 46 -7.63 9.36 -9.29
C LYS A 46 -7.66 9.78 -10.75
N ALA A 47 -8.86 10.03 -11.26
CA ALA A 47 -9.04 10.66 -12.55
C ALA A 47 -8.46 12.09 -12.55
N GLY A 48 -7.83 12.47 -13.65
CA GLY A 48 -7.15 13.76 -13.79
C GLY A 48 -5.90 13.91 -12.91
N GLY A 49 -5.43 12.83 -12.29
CA GLY A 49 -4.18 12.77 -11.53
C GLY A 49 -3.02 12.17 -12.34
N PRO A 50 -1.78 12.32 -11.83
CA PRO A 50 -0.58 11.88 -12.53
C PRO A 50 -0.50 10.35 -12.69
N SER A 51 -1.19 9.61 -11.84
CA SER A 51 -1.12 8.14 -11.79
C SER A 51 -2.10 7.45 -12.74
N TYR A 52 -3.09 8.17 -13.28
CA TYR A 52 -4.22 7.55 -13.98
C TYR A 52 -3.81 6.79 -15.25
N LEU A 53 -3.02 7.44 -16.11
CA LEU A 53 -2.60 6.85 -17.38
C LEU A 53 -1.72 5.62 -17.19
N SER A 54 -0.90 5.58 -16.14
CA SER A 54 -0.05 4.42 -15.86
C SER A 54 -0.85 3.15 -15.58
N ARG A 55 -2.09 3.27 -15.07
CA ARG A 55 -2.98 2.13 -14.85
C ARG A 55 -3.58 1.58 -16.14
N LEU A 56 -3.54 2.35 -17.23
CA LEU A 56 -4.01 1.95 -18.56
C LEU A 56 -2.89 1.39 -19.45
N MET A 57 -1.67 1.29 -18.92
CA MET A 57 -0.50 0.76 -19.62
C MET A 57 -0.20 -0.67 -19.16
N MET A 58 0.32 -1.49 -20.07
CA MET A 58 0.90 -2.78 -19.73
C MET A 58 2.40 -2.61 -19.44
N GLU A 59 2.86 -3.13 -18.32
CA GLU A 59 4.28 -3.26 -18.04
C GLU A 59 4.83 -4.35 -18.97
N LYS A 60 5.80 -4.01 -19.82
CA LYS A 60 6.52 -4.99 -20.62
C LYS A 60 7.79 -5.37 -19.87
N ALA A 61 7.77 -6.48 -19.13
CA ALA A 61 8.96 -7.26 -18.91
C ALA A 61 9.19 -8.13 -20.17
N THR A 62 10.44 -8.43 -20.50
CA THR A 62 10.75 -9.38 -21.60
C THR A 62 9.94 -10.67 -21.38
N PRO A 63 9.12 -11.12 -22.32
CA PRO A 63 8.07 -12.09 -22.03
C PRO A 63 8.66 -13.42 -21.56
N LYS A 64 8.21 -13.89 -20.40
CA LYS A 64 8.16 -15.32 -20.13
C LYS A 64 6.87 -15.86 -20.78
N PRO A 65 6.91 -17.04 -21.42
CA PRO A 65 5.72 -17.64 -21.99
C PRO A 65 4.68 -17.88 -20.90
N THR A 66 3.49 -17.31 -21.06
CA THR A 66 2.32 -17.67 -20.26
C THR A 66 1.96 -19.11 -20.61
N ILE A 67 2.16 -20.03 -19.67
CA ILE A 67 1.58 -21.36 -19.78
C ILE A 67 0.13 -21.20 -19.33
N LEU A 68 -0.80 -21.44 -20.23
CA LEU A 68 -2.21 -21.58 -19.90
C LEU A 68 -2.43 -23.04 -19.55
N GLU A 69 -2.22 -23.42 -18.29
CA GLU A 69 -2.74 -24.69 -17.78
C GLU A 69 -4.24 -24.52 -17.48
N GLU A 70 -5.02 -25.55 -17.82
CA GLU A 70 -6.41 -25.63 -17.35
C GLU A 70 -6.38 -25.61 -15.82
N PRO A 71 -7.34 -24.97 -15.14
CA PRO A 71 -7.35 -24.93 -13.68
C PRO A 71 -7.55 -26.36 -13.13
N GLU A 72 -6.45 -27.07 -12.92
CA GLU A 72 -6.44 -28.38 -12.30
C GLU A 72 -6.75 -28.22 -10.81
N SER A 73 -7.99 -28.53 -10.47
CA SER A 73 -8.52 -28.70 -9.11
C SER A 73 -8.50 -27.45 -8.21
N ILE A 74 -9.58 -27.30 -7.46
CA ILE A 74 -9.61 -26.47 -6.26
C ILE A 74 -8.47 -27.01 -5.40
N ASP A 75 -7.40 -26.23 -5.24
CA ASP A 75 -6.32 -26.62 -4.33
C ASP A 75 -6.89 -26.54 -2.92
N ASP A 76 -7.27 -27.71 -2.38
CA ASP A 76 -7.82 -27.85 -1.03
C ASP A 76 -6.91 -27.20 0.03
N ALA A 77 -5.62 -26.93 -0.28
CA ALA A 77 -4.73 -26.20 0.60
C ALA A 77 -5.12 -24.72 0.81
N LEU A 78 -5.97 -24.13 -0.04
CA LEU A 78 -6.40 -22.71 0.06
C LEU A 78 -7.64 -22.52 0.96
N SER A 79 -8.49 -23.55 1.03
CA SER A 79 -9.74 -23.51 1.79
C SER A 79 -9.60 -24.26 3.12
N GLY A 80 -9.57 -23.52 4.22
CA GLY A 80 -9.55 -24.07 5.57
C GLY A 80 -10.95 -24.35 6.12
N GLY A 81 -11.03 -25.20 7.15
CA GLY A 81 -12.27 -25.43 7.90
C GLY A 81 -12.58 -24.30 8.89
N ASP A 82 -13.57 -24.52 9.77
CA ASP A 82 -14.02 -23.51 10.75
C ASP A 82 -12.87 -22.98 11.64
N THR A 83 -11.96 -23.87 12.07
CA THR A 83 -10.78 -23.47 12.86
C THR A 83 -9.89 -22.48 12.12
N GLN A 84 -9.61 -22.73 10.83
CA GLN A 84 -8.80 -21.80 10.03
C GLN A 84 -9.51 -20.47 9.80
N HIS A 85 -10.85 -20.47 9.70
CA HIS A 85 -11.61 -19.22 9.62
C HIS A 85 -11.48 -18.40 10.90
N GLU A 86 -11.55 -19.03 12.08
CA GLU A 86 -11.35 -18.35 13.37
C GLU A 86 -9.91 -17.81 13.53
N GLU A 87 -8.92 -18.59 13.10
CA GLU A 87 -7.51 -18.18 13.11
C GLU A 87 -7.27 -17.00 12.16
N ALA A 88 -7.82 -17.05 10.94
CA ALA A 88 -7.78 -15.96 9.97
C ALA A 88 -8.41 -14.66 10.53
N ALA A 89 -9.58 -14.77 11.17
CA ALA A 89 -10.23 -13.62 11.81
C ALA A 89 -9.39 -13.05 12.96
N ALA A 90 -8.71 -13.89 13.74
CA ALA A 90 -7.78 -13.44 14.79
C ALA A 90 -6.54 -12.74 14.21
N ILE A 91 -6.01 -13.22 13.09
CA ILE A 91 -4.91 -12.60 12.34
C ILE A 91 -5.32 -11.21 11.84
N MET A 92 -6.49 -11.10 11.18
CA MET A 92 -7.00 -9.82 10.65
C MET A 92 -7.26 -8.80 11.75
N ARG A 93 -7.92 -9.22 12.84
CA ARG A 93 -8.19 -8.35 13.99
C ARG A 93 -6.91 -7.72 14.55
N LYS A 94 -5.84 -8.51 14.73
CA LYS A 94 -4.54 -7.98 15.21
C LYS A 94 -3.95 -6.94 14.25
N ALA A 95 -4.03 -7.20 12.95
CA ALA A 95 -3.55 -6.27 11.93
C ALA A 95 -4.34 -4.96 11.95
N THR A 96 -5.66 -5.03 11.99
CA THR A 96 -6.52 -3.84 11.96
C THR A 96 -6.46 -3.01 13.23
N GLU A 97 -6.43 -3.63 14.42
CA GLU A 97 -6.28 -2.93 15.70
C GLU A 97 -4.98 -2.10 15.75
N THR A 98 -3.98 -2.49 14.96
CA THR A 98 -2.66 -1.84 14.92
C THR A 98 -2.50 -0.88 13.73
N GLU A 99 -3.35 -0.98 12.71
CA GLU A 99 -3.23 -0.22 11.45
C GLU A 99 -3.19 1.28 11.69
N GLU A 100 -4.03 1.81 12.57
CA GLU A 100 -4.06 3.23 12.88
C GLU A 100 -2.73 3.72 13.48
N THR A 101 -2.18 2.95 14.43
CA THR A 101 -0.90 3.27 15.09
C THR A 101 0.25 3.24 14.08
N TRP A 102 0.27 2.23 13.21
CA TRP A 102 1.32 2.11 12.18
C TRP A 102 1.23 3.21 11.13
N ARG A 103 0.02 3.50 10.65
CA ARG A 103 -0.28 4.54 9.67
C ARG A 103 0.19 5.92 10.12
N TYR A 104 0.00 6.27 11.39
CA TYR A 104 0.39 7.58 11.93
C TYR A 104 1.84 7.63 12.44
N LEU A 105 2.54 6.51 12.52
CA LEU A 105 3.96 6.53 12.85
C LEU A 105 4.71 7.36 11.79
N PRO A 106 5.55 8.36 12.16
CA PRO A 106 6.23 9.20 11.18
C PRO A 106 7.01 8.41 10.14
N LEU A 107 7.03 8.89 8.89
CA LEU A 107 7.66 8.20 7.76
C LEU A 107 9.09 7.75 8.08
N HIS A 108 9.92 8.64 8.63
CA HIS A 108 11.32 8.35 8.95
C HIS A 108 11.46 7.23 9.99
N GLU A 109 10.52 7.14 10.96
CA GLU A 109 10.49 6.07 11.95
C GLU A 109 10.06 4.74 11.33
N ARG A 110 9.02 4.74 10.47
CA ARG A 110 8.63 3.54 9.71
C ARG A 110 9.78 3.01 8.86
N ILE A 111 10.40 3.89 8.07
CA ILE A 111 11.56 3.54 7.23
C ILE A 111 12.71 3.02 8.09
N SER A 112 12.97 3.63 9.25
CA SER A 112 14.00 3.16 10.17
C SER A 112 13.73 1.74 10.68
N LYS A 113 12.50 1.44 11.12
CA LYS A 113 12.12 0.09 11.57
C LYS A 113 12.27 -0.95 10.47
N VAL A 114 11.78 -0.66 9.26
CA VAL A 114 11.92 -1.60 8.12
C VAL A 114 13.38 -1.76 7.69
N ARG A 115 14.21 -0.70 7.75
CA ARG A 115 15.65 -0.79 7.51
C ARG A 115 16.36 -1.68 8.54
N GLN A 116 15.99 -1.58 9.81
CA GLN A 116 16.55 -2.42 10.88
C GLN A 116 16.12 -3.88 10.72
N LEU A 117 14.90 -4.14 10.25
CA LEU A 117 14.46 -5.49 9.84
C LEU A 117 15.42 -6.07 8.79
N LEU A 118 15.67 -5.34 7.69
CA LEU A 118 16.60 -5.80 6.64
C LEU A 118 18.01 -6.07 7.17
N ALA A 119 18.49 -5.29 8.14
CA ALA A 119 19.78 -5.52 8.78
C ALA A 119 19.78 -6.80 9.62
N LYS A 120 18.69 -7.11 10.33
CA LYS A 120 18.56 -8.36 11.10
C LYS A 120 18.38 -9.59 10.21
N LEU A 121 17.72 -9.47 9.07
CA LEU A 121 17.52 -10.58 8.13
C LEU A 121 18.82 -11.02 7.46
N ALA A 122 19.79 -10.12 7.32
CA ALA A 122 21.13 -10.44 6.80
C ALA A 122 21.92 -11.45 7.65
N THR A 123 21.41 -11.83 8.82
CA THR A 123 22.05 -12.77 9.76
C THR A 123 21.11 -13.92 10.14
N VAL A 124 20.16 -14.28 9.28
CA VAL A 124 19.18 -15.34 9.53
C VAL A 124 19.38 -16.44 8.51
N ASP A 125 19.99 -17.55 8.95
CA ASP A 125 20.41 -18.66 8.09
C ASP A 125 19.25 -19.23 7.25
N ILE A 126 18.08 -19.47 7.85
CA ILE A 126 16.91 -20.02 7.13
C ILE A 126 16.41 -19.09 6.00
N VAL A 127 16.59 -17.78 6.15
CA VAL A 127 16.22 -16.80 5.12
C VAL A 127 17.28 -16.73 4.01
N GLU A 128 18.55 -17.01 4.35
CA GLU A 128 19.63 -17.12 3.38
C GLU A 128 19.49 -18.37 2.52
N GLU A 129 19.10 -19.50 3.11
CA GLU A 129 18.89 -20.77 2.39
C GLU A 129 17.77 -20.71 1.35
N LEU A 130 16.73 -19.91 1.61
CA LEU A 130 15.59 -19.75 0.70
C LEU A 130 15.87 -18.80 -0.48
N ALA A 131 16.85 -17.90 -0.34
CA ALA A 131 17.11 -16.85 -1.32
C ALA A 131 18.21 -17.28 -2.30
N ASP A 132 17.93 -17.23 -3.61
CA ASP A 132 18.95 -17.42 -4.64
C ASP A 132 20.15 -16.46 -4.47
N ASP A 133 19.84 -15.21 -4.08
CA ASP A 133 20.82 -14.17 -3.78
C ASP A 133 20.24 -13.20 -2.73
N LEU A 134 20.45 -13.52 -1.45
CA LEU A 134 19.97 -12.70 -0.34
C LEU A 134 20.58 -11.30 -0.37
N ASN A 135 21.87 -11.17 -0.71
CA ASN A 135 22.56 -9.88 -0.72
C ASN A 135 21.98 -8.93 -1.77
N ARG A 136 21.69 -9.43 -2.98
CA ARG A 136 21.01 -8.66 -4.02
C ARG A 136 19.60 -8.28 -3.57
N THR A 137 18.83 -9.22 -3.01
CA THR A 137 17.48 -8.94 -2.51
C THR A 137 17.48 -7.83 -1.46
N LEU A 138 18.41 -7.88 -0.49
CA LEU A 138 18.55 -6.85 0.54
C LEU A 138 18.99 -5.50 -0.06
N ALA A 139 19.84 -5.49 -1.10
CA ALA A 139 20.23 -4.27 -1.79
C ALA A 139 19.05 -3.64 -2.57
N SER A 140 18.26 -4.46 -3.28
CA SER A 140 17.01 -4.06 -3.93
C SER A 140 16.04 -3.45 -2.91
N ALA A 141 15.85 -4.12 -1.77
CA ALA A 141 14.96 -3.67 -0.69
C ALA A 141 15.41 -2.33 -0.07
N ARG A 142 16.73 -2.13 0.15
CA ARG A 142 17.26 -0.84 0.62
C ARG A 142 17.03 0.28 -0.40
N SER A 143 17.23 0.00 -1.68
CA SER A 143 16.98 0.98 -2.76
C SER A 143 15.50 1.35 -2.85
N GLN A 144 14.62 0.38 -2.62
CA GLN A 144 13.18 0.59 -2.53
C GLN A 144 12.81 1.50 -1.35
N LEU A 145 13.39 1.29 -0.16
CA LEU A 145 13.17 2.16 0.99
C LEU A 145 13.59 3.62 0.73
N ILE A 146 14.71 3.84 0.04
CA ILE A 146 15.18 5.18 -0.36
C ILE A 146 14.16 5.84 -1.30
N SER A 147 13.63 5.06 -2.26
CA SER A 147 12.64 5.55 -3.22
C SER A 147 11.32 5.93 -2.53
N ILE A 148 10.88 5.13 -1.55
CA ILE A 148 9.68 5.42 -0.74
C ILE A 148 9.90 6.68 0.10
N ASP A 149 11.03 6.80 0.79
CA ASP A 149 11.34 7.98 1.61
C ASP A 149 11.30 9.26 0.78
N LYS A 150 11.97 9.27 -0.39
CA LYS A 150 11.95 10.40 -1.32
C LYS A 150 10.54 10.73 -1.82
N LYS A 151 9.75 9.72 -2.17
CA LYS A 151 8.42 9.90 -2.76
C LYS A 151 7.38 10.36 -1.72
N LEU A 152 7.53 9.98 -0.46
CA LEU A 152 6.57 10.29 0.61
C LEU A 152 7.01 11.43 1.53
N ALA A 153 8.23 11.94 1.39
CA ALA A 153 8.76 13.01 2.23
C ALA A 153 7.89 14.29 2.20
N LYS A 154 7.31 14.63 1.05
CA LYS A 154 6.46 15.81 0.86
C LYS A 154 5.31 15.49 -0.09
N PRO A 155 4.12 16.09 0.12
CA PRO A 155 3.04 15.99 -0.86
C PRO A 155 3.43 16.67 -2.16
N THR A 156 2.86 16.20 -3.27
CA THR A 156 2.98 16.86 -4.57
C THR A 156 2.13 18.11 -4.56
N VAL A 157 2.75 19.28 -4.74
CA VAL A 157 2.03 20.54 -4.97
C VAL A 157 1.51 20.53 -6.39
N LEU A 158 0.21 20.77 -6.54
CA LEU A 158 -0.46 20.84 -7.84
C LEU A 158 -0.63 22.31 -8.25
N PRO A 159 -0.54 22.64 -9.55
CA PRO A 159 -0.84 23.99 -10.02
C PRO A 159 -2.26 24.36 -9.66
N GLY A 160 -2.57 25.66 -9.55
CA GLY A 160 -3.91 26.14 -9.24
C GLY A 160 -4.02 27.66 -9.37
N PRO A 161 -5.26 28.20 -9.31
CA PRO A 161 -5.45 29.65 -9.32
C PRO A 161 -4.86 30.29 -8.07
N THR A 162 -4.54 31.58 -8.17
CA THR A 162 -4.06 32.34 -7.01
C THR A 162 -5.11 32.34 -5.90
N GLY A 163 -4.67 32.26 -4.64
CA GLY A 163 -5.59 32.18 -3.51
C GLY A 163 -6.06 30.77 -3.17
N GLU A 164 -5.45 29.77 -3.82
CA GLU A 164 -5.74 28.36 -3.58
C GLU A 164 -4.45 27.57 -3.34
N SER A 165 -4.48 26.64 -2.38
CA SER A 165 -3.43 25.64 -2.20
C SER A 165 -3.95 24.25 -2.53
N ASN A 166 -3.32 23.57 -3.49
CA ASN A 166 -3.67 22.21 -3.89
C ASN A 166 -2.49 21.28 -3.68
N LYS A 167 -2.72 20.21 -2.91
CA LYS A 167 -1.70 19.22 -2.58
C LYS A 167 -2.25 17.82 -2.73
N LEU A 168 -1.48 16.96 -3.39
CA LEU A 168 -1.74 15.53 -3.54
C LEU A 168 -0.83 14.77 -2.57
N TYR A 169 -1.46 14.02 -1.69
CA TYR A 169 -0.84 13.14 -0.72
C TYR A 169 -1.01 11.69 -1.16
N LEU A 170 -0.04 10.86 -0.81
CA LEU A 170 -0.16 9.41 -0.89
C LEU A 170 -0.35 8.87 0.52
N GLU A 171 -1.37 8.06 0.73
CA GLU A 171 -1.71 7.44 2.01
C GLU A 171 -1.76 5.92 1.87
N PRO A 172 -1.43 5.15 2.93
CA PRO A 172 -1.58 3.71 2.90
C PRO A 172 -3.03 3.30 2.61
N ARG A 173 -3.18 2.11 2.01
CA ARG A 173 -4.48 1.47 1.76
C ARG A 173 -5.11 0.96 3.05
N GLY A 174 -4.33 0.28 3.89
CA GLY A 174 -4.79 -0.35 5.12
C GLY A 174 -4.08 -1.68 5.38
N VAL A 175 -4.86 -2.74 5.65
CA VAL A 175 -4.33 -4.11 5.79
C VAL A 175 -4.26 -4.77 4.41
N LEU A 176 -3.07 -5.24 4.02
CA LEU A 176 -2.83 -5.91 2.75
C LEU A 176 -2.42 -7.35 2.99
N VAL A 177 -2.90 -8.25 2.13
CA VAL A 177 -2.33 -9.59 2.02
C VAL A 177 -1.13 -9.54 1.06
N CYS A 178 0.01 -10.11 1.44
CA CYS A 178 1.11 -10.40 0.53
C CYS A 178 1.20 -11.92 0.36
N PHE A 179 0.89 -12.41 -0.84
CA PHE A 179 0.85 -13.84 -1.14
C PHE A 179 2.18 -14.32 -1.69
N ALA A 180 2.65 -15.48 -1.21
CA ALA A 180 3.77 -16.21 -1.82
C ALA A 180 3.60 -17.72 -1.67
N ASP A 181 3.67 -18.44 -2.78
CA ASP A 181 3.77 -19.90 -2.80
C ASP A 181 5.05 -20.33 -3.53
N LYS A 182 5.17 -21.63 -3.83
CA LYS A 182 6.34 -22.24 -4.47
C LYS A 182 6.73 -21.60 -5.82
N GLU A 183 5.83 -20.87 -6.47
CA GLU A 183 6.07 -20.24 -7.78
C GLU A 183 6.56 -18.79 -7.65
N VAL A 184 6.45 -18.20 -6.45
CA VAL A 184 6.82 -16.81 -6.20
C VAL A 184 8.28 -16.71 -5.82
N ALA A 185 9.02 -15.86 -6.53
CA ALA A 185 10.42 -15.60 -6.21
C ALA A 185 10.54 -14.92 -4.82
N PHE A 186 11.48 -15.39 -4.00
CA PHE A 186 11.77 -14.81 -2.69
C PHE A 186 12.04 -13.29 -2.76
N GLU A 187 12.77 -12.83 -3.78
CA GLU A 187 13.05 -11.40 -3.99
C GLU A 187 11.76 -10.58 -4.14
N TYR A 188 10.79 -11.06 -4.93
CA TYR A 188 9.51 -10.38 -5.13
C TYR A 188 8.66 -10.37 -3.85
N TRP A 189 8.58 -11.51 -3.16
CA TRP A 189 7.86 -11.63 -1.89
C TRP A 189 8.41 -10.65 -0.84
N MET A 190 9.74 -10.63 -0.65
CA MET A 190 10.39 -9.72 0.29
C MET A 190 10.20 -8.24 -0.08
N LEU A 191 10.31 -7.90 -1.36
CA LEU A 191 10.09 -6.52 -1.83
C LEU A 191 8.63 -6.07 -1.65
N SER A 192 7.68 -6.99 -1.79
CA SER A 192 6.26 -6.76 -1.51
C SER A 192 6.02 -6.41 -0.03
N ILE A 193 6.56 -7.22 0.88
CA ILE A 193 6.48 -6.97 2.32
C ILE A 193 7.13 -5.63 2.68
N VAL A 194 8.38 -5.42 2.25
CA VAL A 194 9.15 -4.20 2.57
C VAL A 194 8.43 -2.95 2.06
N SER A 195 7.92 -2.99 0.83
CA SER A 195 7.21 -1.86 0.22
C SER A 195 5.91 -1.56 0.96
N ALA A 196 5.12 -2.58 1.29
CA ALA A 196 3.84 -2.42 1.98
C ALA A 196 4.03 -1.85 3.40
N LEU A 197 4.97 -2.41 4.18
CA LEU A 197 5.29 -1.93 5.53
C LEU A 197 5.79 -0.47 5.51
N ALA A 198 6.73 -0.15 4.62
CA ALA A 198 7.32 1.18 4.53
C ALA A 198 6.32 2.28 4.08
N THR A 199 5.38 1.92 3.21
CA THR A 199 4.29 2.81 2.76
C THR A 199 3.19 2.99 3.82
N GLY A 200 3.29 2.32 4.97
CA GLY A 200 2.40 2.47 6.12
C GLY A 200 1.22 1.51 6.14
N ASN A 201 1.25 0.45 5.32
CA ASN A 201 0.26 -0.62 5.36
C ASN A 201 0.63 -1.65 6.45
N CYS A 202 -0.38 -2.28 7.05
CA CYS A 202 -0.18 -3.53 7.77
C CYS A 202 -0.20 -4.69 6.77
N VAL A 203 0.55 -5.74 7.06
CA VAL A 203 0.75 -6.87 6.15
C VAL A 203 0.36 -8.17 6.81
N VAL A 204 -0.45 -8.96 6.12
CA VAL A 204 -0.66 -10.38 6.40
C VAL A 204 0.04 -11.16 5.29
N SER A 205 1.18 -11.77 5.59
CA SER A 205 1.90 -12.62 4.63
C SER A 205 1.25 -13.99 4.61
N VAL A 206 0.57 -14.33 3.51
CA VAL A 206 -0.03 -15.65 3.30
C VAL A 206 0.94 -16.49 2.49
N VAL A 207 1.42 -17.57 3.09
CA VAL A 207 2.51 -18.35 2.50
C VAL A 207 2.27 -19.85 2.50
N SER A 208 2.88 -20.56 1.54
CA SER A 208 2.97 -22.02 1.55
C SER A 208 3.89 -22.51 2.66
N ASP A 209 3.82 -23.81 2.98
CA ASP A 209 4.67 -24.41 4.01
C ASP A 209 6.17 -24.26 3.71
N LEU A 210 6.54 -24.07 2.44
CA LEU A 210 7.92 -23.80 2.00
C LEU A 210 8.48 -22.48 2.55
N PHE A 211 7.63 -21.48 2.79
CA PHE A 211 8.02 -20.13 3.19
C PHE A 211 7.63 -19.82 4.65
N TYR A 212 7.00 -20.77 5.34
CA TYR A 212 6.29 -20.48 6.59
C TYR A 212 7.25 -20.16 7.75
N GLU A 213 8.32 -20.92 7.90
CA GLU A 213 9.30 -20.70 8.97
C GLU A 213 10.11 -19.40 8.75
N GLU A 214 10.42 -19.08 7.49
CA GLU A 214 11.07 -17.83 7.09
C GLU A 214 10.15 -16.64 7.35
N ALA A 215 8.86 -16.77 7.02
CA ALA A 215 7.87 -15.73 7.33
C ALA A 215 7.77 -15.49 8.84
N LEU A 216 7.76 -16.55 9.65
CA LEU A 216 7.81 -16.42 11.12
C LEU A 216 9.12 -15.76 11.59
N ALA A 217 10.26 -16.11 11.00
CA ALA A 217 11.53 -15.47 11.32
C ALA A 217 11.50 -13.97 11.00
N VAL A 218 10.95 -13.57 9.84
CA VAL A 218 10.73 -12.16 9.47
C VAL A 218 9.86 -11.46 10.51
N LYS A 219 8.76 -12.09 10.93
CA LYS A 219 7.87 -11.56 11.97
C LYS A 219 8.60 -11.33 13.30
N GLU A 220 9.35 -12.31 13.77
CA GLU A 220 10.10 -12.20 15.03
C GLU A 220 11.21 -11.15 14.94
N LYS A 221 11.93 -11.05 13.82
CA LYS A 221 12.94 -9.99 13.63
C LYS A 221 12.32 -8.60 13.58
N PHE A 222 11.12 -8.46 13.00
CA PHE A 222 10.45 -7.17 12.94
C PHE A 222 9.92 -6.73 14.32
N LYS A 223 9.38 -7.68 15.08
CA LYS A 223 9.04 -7.46 16.49
C LYS A 223 10.28 -7.06 17.31
N ALA A 224 11.42 -7.71 17.08
CA ALA A 224 12.67 -7.42 17.77
C ALA A 224 13.28 -6.03 17.48
N VAL A 225 12.81 -5.31 16.45
CA VAL A 225 13.16 -3.88 16.21
C VAL A 225 12.12 -2.92 16.78
N GLY A 226 11.21 -3.43 17.62
CA GLY A 226 10.15 -2.68 18.28
C GLY A 226 9.04 -2.26 17.33
N ALA A 227 8.80 -3.00 16.24
CA ALA A 227 7.57 -2.83 15.47
C ALA A 227 6.38 -3.36 16.31
N PRO A 228 5.20 -2.72 16.27
CA PRO A 228 4.05 -3.23 16.99
C PRO A 228 3.62 -4.62 16.48
N ASP A 229 3.25 -5.51 17.39
CA ASP A 229 3.00 -6.94 17.13
C ASP A 229 1.98 -7.21 16.01
N GLY A 230 1.01 -6.31 15.81
CA GLY A 230 -0.03 -6.43 14.79
C GLY A 230 0.41 -6.10 13.37
N VAL A 231 1.50 -5.35 13.17
CA VAL A 231 1.84 -4.75 11.87
C VAL A 231 2.19 -5.79 10.80
N PHE A 232 2.85 -6.88 11.18
CA PHE A 232 3.19 -7.97 10.28
C PHE A 232 2.70 -9.30 10.87
N GLN A 233 1.69 -9.89 10.21
CA GLN A 233 1.19 -11.22 10.53
C GLN A 233 1.63 -12.22 9.46
N VAL A 234 1.62 -13.50 9.84
CA VAL A 234 1.93 -14.63 8.97
C VAL A 234 0.74 -15.57 9.03
N ALA A 235 0.32 -16.06 7.88
CA ALA A 235 -0.77 -17.00 7.71
C ALA A 235 -0.36 -18.08 6.71
N ARG A 236 -0.92 -19.28 6.88
CA ARG A 236 -0.81 -20.38 5.90
C ARG A 236 -1.79 -20.20 4.75
N LEU A 237 -1.55 -20.92 3.65
CA LEU A 237 -2.46 -21.00 2.50
C LEU A 237 -3.92 -21.31 2.88
N SER A 238 -4.14 -22.17 3.87
CA SER A 238 -5.47 -22.58 4.33
C SER A 238 -6.30 -21.45 4.96
N HIS A 239 -5.68 -20.30 5.24
CA HIS A 239 -6.37 -19.11 5.72
C HIS A 239 -6.76 -18.17 4.57
N LEU A 240 -6.26 -18.40 3.35
CA LEU A 240 -6.35 -17.42 2.27
C LEU A 240 -7.80 -17.05 1.98
N ASP A 241 -8.67 -18.03 1.78
CA ASP A 241 -10.06 -17.76 1.40
C ASP A 241 -10.81 -16.95 2.46
N ALA A 242 -10.61 -17.27 3.74
CA ALA A 242 -11.18 -16.53 4.85
C ALA A 242 -10.65 -15.09 4.91
N LEU A 243 -9.34 -14.89 4.72
CA LEU A 243 -8.72 -13.56 4.67
C LEU A 243 -9.20 -12.74 3.47
N LEU A 244 -9.39 -13.39 2.31
CA LEU A 244 -9.92 -12.78 1.09
C LEU A 244 -11.36 -12.33 1.26
N MET A 245 -12.13 -12.88 2.20
CA MET A 245 -13.52 -12.49 2.48
C MET A 245 -13.66 -11.50 3.64
N ASP A 246 -12.59 -11.20 4.38
CA ASP A 246 -12.64 -10.28 5.54
C ASP A 246 -12.91 -8.83 5.13
N GLU A 247 -13.91 -8.19 5.74
CA GLU A 247 -14.35 -6.83 5.39
C GLU A 247 -13.27 -5.75 5.53
N GLN A 248 -12.24 -5.97 6.33
CA GLN A 248 -11.19 -5.00 6.65
C GLN A 248 -9.98 -5.08 5.69
N LEU A 249 -9.97 -6.06 4.79
CA LEU A 249 -8.95 -6.19 3.75
C LEU A 249 -8.96 -4.98 2.80
N ALA A 250 -7.76 -4.48 2.45
CA ALA A 250 -7.61 -3.31 1.57
C ALA A 250 -6.98 -3.64 0.20
N GLY A 251 -6.62 -4.90 -0.04
CA GLY A 251 -6.03 -5.39 -1.30
C GLY A 251 -5.12 -6.59 -1.08
N VAL A 252 -4.74 -7.23 -2.19
CA VAL A 252 -3.88 -8.42 -2.20
C VAL A 252 -2.72 -8.19 -3.15
N VAL A 253 -1.50 -8.44 -2.71
CA VAL A 253 -0.29 -8.38 -3.53
C VAL A 253 0.07 -9.79 -3.97
N VAL A 254 0.18 -9.99 -5.27
CA VAL A 254 0.51 -11.29 -5.88
C VAL A 254 1.60 -11.11 -6.94
N ASP A 255 2.39 -12.15 -7.21
CA ASP A 255 3.35 -12.16 -8.32
C ASP A 255 2.59 -12.03 -9.66
N SER A 256 3.16 -11.37 -10.66
CA SER A 256 2.49 -11.20 -11.94
C SER A 256 2.32 -12.49 -12.73
N ASN A 257 3.09 -13.53 -12.41
CA ASN A 257 3.08 -14.82 -13.09
C ASN A 257 2.37 -15.92 -12.28
N THR A 258 1.81 -15.63 -11.10
CA THR A 258 1.13 -16.66 -10.32
C THR A 258 -0.19 -17.07 -10.97
N GLU A 259 -0.40 -18.38 -11.07
CA GLU A 259 -1.64 -18.97 -11.56
C GLU A 259 -2.82 -18.68 -10.62
N ARG A 260 -2.54 -18.33 -9.35
CA ARG A 260 -3.54 -18.01 -8.33
C ARG A 260 -4.27 -16.68 -8.55
N THR A 261 -3.81 -15.86 -9.49
CA THR A 261 -4.41 -14.55 -9.78
C THR A 261 -5.90 -14.68 -10.13
N ALA A 262 -6.28 -15.71 -10.90
CA ALA A 262 -7.67 -15.93 -11.30
C ALA A 262 -8.58 -16.26 -10.11
N HIS A 263 -8.16 -17.20 -9.24
CA HIS A 263 -8.89 -17.57 -8.02
C HIS A 263 -9.07 -16.37 -7.07
N ILE A 264 -7.97 -15.68 -6.77
CA ILE A 264 -7.99 -14.50 -5.89
C ILE A 264 -8.91 -13.42 -6.44
N THR A 265 -8.87 -13.17 -7.75
CA THR A 265 -9.73 -12.17 -8.40
C THR A 265 -11.21 -12.56 -8.34
N ALA A 266 -11.53 -13.83 -8.57
CA ALA A 266 -12.90 -14.34 -8.50
C ALA A 266 -13.47 -14.19 -7.08
N MET A 267 -12.74 -14.64 -6.06
CA MET A 267 -13.10 -14.49 -4.65
C MET A 267 -13.33 -13.02 -4.26
N LEU A 268 -12.42 -12.12 -4.63
CA LEU A 268 -12.56 -10.70 -4.32
C LEU A 268 -13.78 -10.05 -5.02
N ALA A 269 -14.19 -10.57 -6.17
CA ALA A 269 -15.36 -10.08 -6.91
C ALA A 269 -16.69 -10.52 -6.29
N GLU A 270 -16.71 -11.62 -5.51
CA GLU A 270 -17.89 -12.11 -4.80
C GLU A 270 -18.19 -11.34 -3.50
N ARG A 271 -17.17 -10.65 -2.97
CA ARG A 271 -17.31 -9.83 -1.76
C ARG A 271 -18.38 -8.76 -1.91
N GLN A 272 -19.07 -8.49 -0.81
CA GLN A 272 -19.86 -7.28 -0.66
C GLN A 272 -18.97 -6.15 -0.14
N GLY A 273 -19.21 -4.92 -0.61
CA GLY A 273 -18.51 -3.73 -0.13
C GLY A 273 -17.51 -3.15 -1.13
N ALA A 274 -16.34 -2.71 -0.64
CA ALA A 274 -15.37 -2.02 -1.49
C ALA A 274 -14.74 -2.98 -2.49
N ILE A 275 -14.63 -2.54 -3.75
CA ILE A 275 -13.86 -3.28 -4.76
C ILE A 275 -12.39 -3.22 -4.35
N LEU A 276 -11.78 -4.39 -4.16
CA LEU A 276 -10.38 -4.49 -3.71
C LEU A 276 -9.45 -4.76 -4.90
N PRO A 277 -8.27 -4.14 -4.94
CA PRO A 277 -7.32 -4.39 -6.00
C PRO A 277 -6.54 -5.69 -5.75
N VAL A 278 -6.40 -6.49 -6.81
CA VAL A 278 -5.26 -7.39 -6.96
C VAL A 278 -4.09 -6.57 -7.49
N ILE A 279 -3.05 -6.47 -6.68
CA ILE A 279 -1.86 -5.63 -6.87
C ILE A 279 -0.74 -6.54 -7.37
N THR A 280 -0.31 -6.30 -8.60
CA THR A 280 0.89 -6.89 -9.18
C THR A 280 1.85 -5.78 -9.58
N ALA A 281 3.12 -6.09 -9.79
CA ALA A 281 4.04 -5.20 -10.49
C ALA A 281 5.16 -6.04 -11.13
N GLU A 282 5.48 -5.79 -12.39
CA GLU A 282 6.70 -6.32 -13.02
C GLU A 282 7.92 -5.57 -12.49
N TYR A 283 7.74 -4.28 -12.19
CA TYR A 283 8.80 -3.39 -11.70
C TYR A 283 8.49 -2.86 -10.30
N ASN A 284 9.47 -2.98 -9.40
CA ASN A 284 9.33 -2.63 -7.99
C ASN A 284 8.94 -1.15 -7.75
N ASP A 285 9.35 -0.23 -8.62
CA ASP A 285 9.01 1.20 -8.49
C ASP A 285 7.50 1.47 -8.66
N LYS A 286 6.81 0.66 -9.48
CA LYS A 286 5.36 0.73 -9.69
C LYS A 286 4.59 0.18 -8.51
N LEU A 287 5.16 -0.78 -7.78
CA LEU A 287 4.54 -1.37 -6.60
C LEU A 287 4.23 -0.30 -5.54
N ILE A 288 5.15 0.65 -5.31
CA ILE A 288 4.95 1.75 -4.33
C ILE A 288 3.64 2.50 -4.59
N GLN A 289 3.39 2.91 -5.84
CA GLN A 289 2.17 3.65 -6.18
C GLN A 289 0.93 2.78 -6.00
N ARG A 290 1.00 1.51 -6.39
CA ARG A 290 -0.13 0.58 -6.34
C ARG A 290 -0.52 0.19 -4.92
N LEU A 291 0.41 0.24 -3.96
CA LEU A 291 0.18 -0.01 -2.52
C LEU A 291 -0.43 1.18 -1.75
N MET A 292 -0.71 2.28 -2.44
CA MET A 292 -1.18 3.53 -1.82
C MET A 292 -2.48 4.03 -2.44
N THR A 293 -3.14 4.92 -1.72
CA THR A 293 -4.29 5.70 -2.17
C THR A 293 -3.92 7.17 -2.25
N GLU A 294 -4.51 7.86 -3.21
CA GLU A 294 -4.29 9.29 -3.38
C GLU A 294 -5.30 10.08 -2.54
N LYS A 295 -4.85 11.16 -1.89
CA LYS A 295 -5.70 12.15 -1.21
C LYS A 295 -5.36 13.55 -1.72
N THR A 296 -6.35 14.24 -2.23
CA THR A 296 -6.22 15.64 -2.65
C THR A 296 -6.76 16.54 -1.55
N ILE A 297 -5.96 17.51 -1.10
CA ILE A 297 -6.39 18.57 -0.18
C ILE A 297 -6.33 19.90 -0.93
N SER A 298 -7.48 20.57 -1.06
CA SER A 298 -7.64 21.88 -1.67
C SER A 298 -8.13 22.89 -0.63
N ILE A 299 -7.42 24.00 -0.50
CA ILE A 299 -7.65 25.02 0.53
C ILE A 299 -7.83 26.37 -0.14
N ASP A 300 -8.92 27.05 0.16
CA ASP A 300 -9.05 28.48 -0.12
C ASP A 300 -8.22 29.27 0.92
N THR A 301 -7.12 29.86 0.45
CA THR A 301 -6.22 30.66 1.29
C THR A 301 -6.67 32.11 1.42
N THR A 302 -7.70 32.53 0.67
CA THR A 302 -8.29 33.88 0.74
C THR A 302 -9.44 34.00 1.72
N ALA A 303 -9.85 32.90 2.34
CA ALA A 303 -10.97 32.84 3.28
C ALA A 303 -10.83 33.76 4.52
N SER A 304 -9.64 34.32 4.76
CA SER A 304 -9.38 35.34 5.78
C SER A 304 -9.66 36.79 5.34
N GLY A 305 -10.03 37.01 4.06
CA GLY A 305 -10.39 38.33 3.52
C GLY A 305 -9.32 39.01 2.66
N GLY A 306 -8.28 38.29 2.23
CA GLY A 306 -7.23 38.80 1.34
C GLY A 306 -6.25 37.72 0.90
N ASN A 307 -5.50 37.98 -0.17
CA ASN A 307 -4.48 37.07 -0.67
C ASN A 307 -3.08 37.61 -0.35
N THR A 308 -2.49 37.12 0.73
CA THR A 308 -1.17 37.58 1.21
C THR A 308 -0.08 37.43 0.15
N SER A 309 -0.12 36.38 -0.68
CA SER A 309 0.86 36.17 -1.75
C SER A 309 0.79 37.29 -2.80
N LEU A 310 -0.41 37.77 -3.15
CA LEU A 310 -0.58 38.90 -4.07
C LEU A 310 -0.15 40.22 -3.44
N MET A 311 -0.36 40.40 -2.13
CA MET A 311 0.07 41.61 -1.41
C MET A 311 1.59 41.77 -1.34
N THR A 312 2.33 40.68 -1.52
CA THR A 312 3.80 40.66 -1.52
C THR A 312 4.42 40.52 -2.91
N MET A 313 3.60 40.40 -3.97
CA MET A 313 4.14 40.49 -5.32
C MET A 313 4.55 41.94 -5.56
N VAL A 314 5.85 42.16 -5.63
CA VAL A 314 6.42 43.39 -6.15
C VAL A 314 6.42 43.22 -7.66
N ASP A 315 5.96 44.23 -8.41
CA ASP A 315 6.10 44.23 -9.87
C ASP A 315 7.60 44.12 -10.18
N GLU A 316 8.03 42.96 -10.70
CA GLU A 316 9.31 42.84 -11.38
C GLU A 316 9.14 43.46 -12.77
N ASP A 317 8.99 44.79 -12.82
CA ASP A 317 9.02 45.57 -14.06
C ASP A 317 10.35 46.33 -14.14
N GLU A 318 11.32 45.74 -14.86
CA GLU A 318 12.04 46.32 -16.02
C GLU A 318 13.07 45.33 -16.59
#